data_AF-A0AAU2AS46-F1
#
_entry.id   AF-A0AAU2AS46-F1
#
_cell.length_a   1.000
_cell.length_b   1.000
_cell.length_c   1.000
_cell.angle_alpha   90.00
_cell.angle_beta   90.00
_cell.angle_gamma   90.00
#
_symmetry.space_group_name_H-M   'P 1'
#
loop_
_entity.id
_entity.type
_entity.pdbx_description
1 polymer ?
#
loop_
_entity_poly.entity_id
_entity_poly.type
_entity_poly.pdbx_seq_one_letter_code
_entity_poly.pdbx_strand_id
1 'polypeptide(L)'
;MSLLGTLARLEAVRSGRAEPLATVRHRYLSERPMVLVPLTAAGEAGAPLAVMLGTDRSAPRLHFVPQPLNRTLRFDYLAEVAADLLPYLESFATGVEQIEGSEKDPETGEKTQVFRELCTDAPQLIVPNSAGVHHLSLIGRSTRFRRTIEDDEPGPYPAPARVPLLGRWLTHLTDRAQVPGSSLLLPMTGLLARHWATGQSHLEDQHLAARLAWHAPPPGLSGAEAAELAESARDDHGRLLHPPAGPATDPRFDELVLGPAIARYDTAAATLLHDAEGRSAAAAAQARAAVRTAVEQLRTVLEQVLLPTWHDVWTGLDLLRTLPPAGHLEERWTGDRWSYTGHRDRLAAGEPPQPRQDDAVTAARKLAQREREQARLDVQEALDDPLAMAEHRLAGEAFSGVVTEVVPDYDTSGRSPKPRPLVTVRTTDRPHADLGREAHRVHGPSAQKAVIAAVDEAEGTVTLRVLSGMGRKKEPEPGSLPEPGERITFTLFELTVRQSAPLPEPDDTPWTHGGPPGTPAPAVVPATPPAAGPAAATAAAGASAVFEEWE
;
A
#
# COMPACT_ATOMS: atom_id res chain seq x y z
N MET A 1 -8.37 10.92 15.40
CA MET A 1 -9.08 11.74 14.40
C MET A 1 -8.82 13.19 14.72
N SER A 2 -8.52 14.00 13.70
CA SER A 2 -8.36 15.44 13.82
C SER A 2 -9.71 16.14 14.09
N LEU A 3 -9.66 17.41 14.48
CA LEU A 3 -10.84 18.24 14.67
C LEU A 3 -11.59 18.46 13.34
N LEU A 4 -10.88 18.75 12.25
CA LEU A 4 -11.51 18.90 10.93
C LEU A 4 -12.09 17.58 10.43
N GLY A 5 -11.40 16.45 10.63
CA GLY A 5 -11.95 15.14 10.31
C GLY A 5 -13.24 14.86 11.07
N THR A 6 -13.32 15.25 12.34
CA THR A 6 -14.55 15.12 13.14
C THR A 6 -15.66 16.04 12.63
N LEU A 7 -15.34 17.29 12.32
CA LEU A 7 -16.29 18.24 11.74
C LEU A 7 -16.83 17.76 10.40
N ALA A 8 -15.96 17.34 9.48
CA ALA A 8 -16.35 16.85 8.15
C ALA A 8 -17.27 15.64 8.23
N ARG A 9 -17.07 14.74 9.21
CA ARG A 9 -17.99 13.61 9.45
C ARG A 9 -19.36 14.07 9.95
N LEU A 10 -19.41 15.05 10.86
CA LEU A 10 -20.67 15.64 11.32
C LEU A 10 -21.38 16.38 10.18
N GLU A 11 -20.63 17.07 9.34
CA GLU A 11 -21.15 17.74 8.15
C GLU A 11 -21.69 16.72 7.14
N ALA A 12 -20.99 15.59 6.94
CA ALA A 12 -21.46 14.51 6.10
C ALA A 12 -22.80 13.96 6.59
N VAL A 13 -22.95 13.69 7.89
CA VAL A 13 -24.24 13.27 8.48
C VAL A 13 -25.33 14.30 8.21
N ARG A 14 -25.02 15.60 8.36
CA ARG A 14 -25.98 16.69 8.16
C ARG A 14 -26.37 16.89 6.69
N SER A 15 -25.41 16.83 5.76
CA SER A 15 -25.61 17.03 4.33
C SER A 15 -26.15 15.78 3.64
N GLY A 16 -25.98 14.61 4.27
CA GLY A 16 -26.27 13.31 3.69
C GLY A 16 -25.32 12.96 2.55
N ARG A 17 -24.10 13.53 2.50
CA ARG A 17 -23.12 13.31 1.43
C ARG A 17 -21.71 13.21 1.98
N ALA A 18 -20.80 12.63 1.20
CA ALA A 18 -19.38 12.61 1.54
C ALA A 18 -18.81 14.05 1.52
N GLU A 19 -18.08 14.42 2.57
CA GLU A 19 -17.47 15.75 2.68
C GLU A 19 -15.96 15.67 2.37
N PRO A 20 -15.39 16.61 1.60
CA PRO A 20 -13.97 16.62 1.28
C PRO A 20 -13.09 16.75 2.54
N LEU A 21 -12.07 15.90 2.64
CA LEU A 21 -10.95 16.02 3.59
C LEU A 21 -9.67 16.53 2.92
N ALA A 22 -9.60 16.42 1.59
CA ALA A 22 -8.49 16.87 0.79
C ALA A 22 -8.97 17.67 -0.42
N THR A 23 -8.18 18.65 -0.84
CA THR A 23 -8.44 19.46 -2.05
C THR A 23 -7.61 19.00 -3.25
N VAL A 24 -6.59 18.19 -2.99
CA VAL A 24 -5.67 17.62 -3.99
C VAL A 24 -5.55 16.12 -3.80
N ARG A 25 -5.07 15.42 -4.83
CA ARG A 25 -4.80 13.99 -4.79
C ARG A 25 -3.40 13.72 -4.26
N HIS A 26 -3.30 13.12 -3.09
CA HIS A 26 -2.03 12.84 -2.40
C HIS A 26 -1.34 11.54 -2.81
N ARG A 27 -1.96 10.77 -3.70
CA ARG A 27 -1.43 9.51 -4.25
C ARG A 27 -1.33 9.56 -5.75
N TYR A 28 -0.33 8.88 -6.29
CA TYR A 28 -0.17 8.78 -7.73
C TYR A 28 -1.27 7.87 -8.24
N LEU A 29 -1.86 8.20 -9.39
CA LEU A 29 -2.75 7.29 -10.09
C LEU A 29 -2.20 7.12 -11.49
N SER A 30 -1.85 5.89 -11.82
CA SER A 30 -1.44 5.52 -13.16
C SER A 30 -2.61 5.71 -14.13
N GLU A 31 -2.28 5.98 -15.39
CA GLU A 31 -3.25 5.93 -16.49
C GLU A 31 -3.75 4.50 -16.73
N ARG A 32 -2.92 3.49 -16.44
CA ARG A 32 -3.20 2.06 -16.61
C ARG A 32 -2.98 1.28 -15.31
N PRO A 33 -3.72 1.56 -14.22
CA PRO A 33 -3.57 0.80 -13.00
C PRO A 33 -4.08 -0.64 -13.21
N MET A 34 -3.39 -1.61 -12.64
CA MET A 34 -3.91 -2.98 -12.58
C MET A 34 -4.88 -3.07 -11.40
N VAL A 35 -6.17 -3.22 -11.68
CA VAL A 35 -7.17 -3.51 -10.64
C VAL A 35 -7.16 -5.01 -10.37
N LEU A 36 -7.18 -5.42 -9.10
CA LEU A 36 -7.34 -6.81 -8.66
C LEU A 36 -8.42 -6.91 -7.58
N VAL A 37 -9.47 -7.68 -7.83
CA VAL A 37 -10.53 -8.00 -6.88
C VAL A 37 -10.42 -9.48 -6.52
N PRO A 38 -9.70 -9.83 -5.43
CA PRO A 38 -9.50 -11.21 -5.03
C PRO A 38 -10.68 -11.75 -4.19
N LEU A 39 -10.86 -13.06 -4.21
CA LEU A 39 -11.68 -13.83 -3.28
C LEU A 39 -10.90 -15.01 -2.69
N THR A 40 -11.16 -15.28 -1.43
CA THR A 40 -10.69 -16.46 -0.70
C THR A 40 -11.82 -17.45 -0.48
N ALA A 41 -11.51 -18.74 -0.49
CA ALA A 41 -12.47 -19.75 -0.08
C ALA A 41 -12.75 -19.64 1.44
N ALA A 42 -14.00 -19.80 1.84
CA ALA A 42 -14.37 -19.85 3.24
C ALA A 42 -13.72 -21.06 3.94
N GLY A 43 -13.28 -20.88 5.18
CA GLY A 43 -12.79 -21.97 6.05
C GLY A 43 -11.31 -22.35 5.94
N GLU A 44 -10.57 -21.92 4.90
CA GLU A 44 -9.12 -22.13 4.79
C GLU A 44 -8.40 -20.79 4.57
N ALA A 45 -7.71 -20.31 5.61
CA ALA A 45 -6.97 -19.06 5.55
C ALA A 45 -5.92 -19.10 4.42
N GLY A 46 -6.05 -18.17 3.46
CA GLY A 46 -5.12 -18.05 2.34
C GLY A 46 -5.38 -18.99 1.15
N ALA A 47 -6.45 -19.80 1.15
CA ALA A 47 -6.86 -20.55 -0.03
C ALA A 47 -7.48 -19.60 -1.09
N PRO A 48 -6.83 -19.40 -2.26
CA PRO A 48 -7.41 -18.56 -3.29
C PRO A 48 -8.63 -19.24 -3.91
N LEU A 49 -9.69 -18.46 -4.12
CA LEU A 49 -10.89 -18.91 -4.83
C LEU A 49 -10.93 -18.33 -6.24
N ALA A 50 -10.86 -17.00 -6.36
CA ALA A 50 -10.96 -16.30 -7.63
C ALA A 50 -10.26 -14.95 -7.57
N VAL A 51 -9.95 -14.40 -8.74
CA VAL A 51 -9.57 -13.00 -8.89
C VAL A 51 -10.11 -12.46 -10.20
N MET A 52 -10.71 -11.28 -10.12
CA MET A 52 -10.97 -10.46 -11.30
C MET A 52 -9.86 -9.42 -11.42
N LEU A 53 -9.17 -9.35 -12.56
CA LEU A 53 -8.05 -8.44 -12.77
C LEU A 53 -8.03 -7.81 -14.16
N GLY A 54 -7.41 -6.64 -14.27
CA GLY A 54 -7.18 -5.98 -15.56
C GLY A 54 -6.92 -4.48 -15.44
N THR A 55 -6.58 -3.87 -16.57
CA THR A 55 -6.34 -2.42 -16.69
C THR A 55 -7.45 -1.67 -17.43
N ASP A 56 -8.46 -2.38 -17.93
CA ASP A 56 -9.60 -1.82 -18.68
C ASP A 56 -10.91 -2.17 -17.97
N ARG A 57 -11.66 -1.15 -17.55
CA ARG A 57 -12.97 -1.26 -16.87
C ARG A 57 -13.95 -2.18 -17.61
N SER A 58 -13.92 -2.19 -18.94
CA SER A 58 -14.86 -2.92 -19.79
C SER A 58 -14.43 -4.35 -20.14
N ALA A 59 -13.18 -4.73 -19.85
CA ALA A 59 -12.62 -6.02 -20.21
C ALA A 59 -11.88 -6.69 -19.03
N PRO A 60 -12.56 -6.97 -17.90
CA PRO A 60 -11.97 -7.73 -16.80
C PRO A 60 -11.61 -9.16 -17.22
N ARG A 61 -10.52 -9.68 -16.67
CA ARG A 61 -10.16 -11.10 -16.77
C ARG A 61 -10.48 -11.80 -15.46
N LEU A 62 -11.17 -12.93 -15.55
CA LEU A 62 -11.53 -13.76 -14.40
C LEU A 62 -10.74 -15.08 -14.40
N HIS A 63 -9.97 -15.27 -13.33
CA HIS A 63 -9.31 -16.52 -12.99
C HIS A 63 -9.92 -17.09 -11.71
N PHE A 64 -10.03 -18.41 -11.61
CA PHE A 64 -10.56 -19.07 -10.41
C PHE A 64 -10.09 -20.52 -10.28
N VAL A 65 -10.23 -21.06 -9.07
CA VAL A 65 -9.97 -22.45 -8.72
C VAL A 65 -11.31 -23.20 -8.64
N PRO A 66 -11.61 -24.14 -9.54
CA PRO A 66 -12.89 -24.86 -9.52
C PRO A 66 -13.12 -25.69 -8.25
N GLN A 67 -12.04 -26.14 -7.62
CA GLN A 67 -12.04 -26.84 -6.33
C GLN A 67 -10.88 -26.33 -5.47
N PRO A 68 -11.12 -25.35 -4.55
CA PRO A 68 -10.08 -24.69 -3.76
C PRO A 68 -9.23 -25.62 -2.89
N LEU A 69 -9.77 -26.78 -2.50
CA LEU A 69 -9.04 -27.78 -1.70
C LEU A 69 -7.98 -28.54 -2.51
N ASN A 70 -8.09 -28.52 -3.85
CA ASN A 70 -7.15 -29.21 -4.73
C ASN A 70 -5.88 -28.36 -4.93
N ARG A 71 -4.75 -28.84 -4.41
CA ARG A 71 -3.45 -28.16 -4.49
C ARG A 71 -2.95 -27.94 -5.92
N THR A 72 -3.16 -28.89 -6.82
CA THR A 72 -2.73 -28.76 -8.23
C THR A 72 -3.50 -27.63 -8.91
N LEU A 73 -4.83 -27.62 -8.78
CA LEU A 73 -5.66 -26.57 -9.36
C LEU A 73 -5.34 -25.18 -8.78
N ARG A 74 -4.95 -25.10 -7.50
CA ARG A 74 -4.47 -23.84 -6.91
C ARG A 74 -3.20 -23.32 -7.59
N PHE A 75 -2.24 -24.18 -7.91
CA PHE A 75 -1.04 -23.76 -8.63
C PHE A 75 -1.31 -23.42 -10.09
N ASP A 76 -2.18 -24.16 -10.77
CA ASP A 76 -2.60 -23.84 -12.14
C ASP A 76 -3.25 -22.45 -12.18
N TYR A 77 -4.16 -22.16 -11.24
CA TYR A 77 -4.73 -20.83 -11.06
C TYR A 77 -3.67 -19.75 -10.84
N LEU A 78 -2.75 -19.95 -9.89
CA LEU A 78 -1.68 -18.96 -9.62
C LEU A 78 -0.80 -18.75 -10.84
N ALA A 79 -0.60 -19.80 -11.63
CA ALA A 79 0.15 -19.75 -12.86
C ALA A 79 -0.59 -18.89 -13.90
N GLU A 80 -1.91 -19.05 -14.07
CA GLU A 80 -2.71 -18.21 -14.98
C GLU A 80 -2.77 -16.75 -14.52
N VAL A 81 -2.90 -16.49 -13.21
CA VAL A 81 -2.80 -15.13 -12.65
C VAL A 81 -1.42 -14.52 -12.93
N ALA A 82 -0.34 -15.30 -12.77
CA ALA A 82 1.00 -14.85 -13.09
C ALA A 82 1.16 -14.53 -14.60
N ALA A 83 0.50 -15.28 -15.47
CA ALA A 83 0.55 -15.07 -16.92
C ALA A 83 -0.06 -13.74 -17.36
N ASP A 84 -1.01 -13.18 -16.60
CA ASP A 84 -1.55 -11.84 -16.86
C ASP A 84 -0.81 -10.74 -16.08
N LEU A 85 -0.42 -10.99 -14.83
CA LEU A 85 0.16 -9.95 -13.98
C LEU A 85 1.64 -9.70 -14.26
N LEU A 86 2.45 -10.73 -14.51
CA LEU A 86 3.88 -10.57 -14.74
C LEU A 86 4.19 -9.74 -15.99
N PRO A 87 3.55 -9.96 -17.16
CA PRO A 87 3.78 -9.10 -18.32
C PRO A 87 3.44 -7.63 -18.06
N TYR A 88 2.41 -7.35 -17.24
CA TYR A 88 2.11 -5.98 -16.82
C TYR A 88 3.25 -5.40 -15.99
N LEU A 89 3.73 -6.12 -14.96
CA LEU A 89 4.82 -5.66 -14.09
C LEU A 89 6.12 -5.46 -14.86
N GLU A 90 6.45 -6.38 -15.77
CA GLU A 90 7.68 -6.35 -16.57
C GLU A 90 7.64 -5.30 -17.67
N SER A 91 6.45 -4.86 -18.11
CA SER A 91 6.33 -3.81 -19.13
C SER A 91 6.95 -2.47 -18.75
N PHE A 92 7.15 -2.22 -17.44
CA PHE A 92 7.80 -1.02 -16.92
C PHE A 92 9.33 -1.15 -16.80
N ALA A 93 9.90 -2.34 -17.07
CA ALA A 93 11.32 -2.61 -16.87
C ALA A 93 12.22 -2.07 -17.97
N THR A 94 11.68 -1.82 -19.17
CA THR A 94 12.46 -1.51 -20.38
C THR A 94 12.73 -0.02 -20.58
N GLY A 95 11.77 0.84 -20.24
CA GLY A 95 11.96 2.30 -20.29
C GLY A 95 12.81 2.74 -19.12
N VAL A 96 14.04 3.20 -19.39
CA VAL A 96 14.95 3.72 -18.36
C VAL A 96 15.48 5.10 -18.73
N GLU A 97 15.73 5.91 -17.73
CA GLU A 97 16.49 7.16 -17.82
C GLU A 97 17.77 7.05 -16.98
N GLN A 98 18.81 7.76 -17.40
CA GLN A 98 20.09 7.80 -16.70
C GLN A 98 20.08 8.96 -15.72
N ILE A 99 20.19 8.64 -14.43
CA ILE A 99 20.30 9.63 -13.37
C ILE A 99 21.76 9.77 -12.96
N GLU A 100 22.27 10.99 -13.12
CA GLU A 100 23.61 11.36 -12.65
C GLU A 100 23.64 11.44 -11.12
N GLY A 101 24.59 10.71 -10.53
CA GLY A 101 24.88 10.74 -9.11
C GLY A 101 26.38 10.91 -8.85
N SER A 102 26.73 11.08 -7.57
CA SER A 102 28.11 11.05 -7.11
C SER A 102 28.23 10.03 -6.00
N GLU A 103 29.16 9.08 -6.15
CA GLU A 103 29.49 8.13 -5.10
C GLU A 103 30.84 8.51 -4.51
N LYS A 104 30.97 8.34 -3.19
CA LYS A 104 32.22 8.63 -2.49
C LYS A 104 32.99 7.32 -2.37
N ASP A 105 34.19 7.29 -2.93
CA ASP A 105 35.09 6.15 -2.76
C ASP A 105 35.37 5.96 -1.26
N PRO A 106 35.14 4.75 -0.70
CA PRO A 106 35.30 4.49 0.73
C PRO A 106 36.77 4.56 1.19
N GLU A 107 37.74 4.34 0.31
CA GLU A 107 39.17 4.37 0.63
C GLU A 107 39.80 5.75 0.40
N THR A 108 39.51 6.38 -0.75
CA THR A 108 40.15 7.65 -1.14
C THR A 108 39.34 8.88 -0.72
N GLY A 109 38.04 8.70 -0.49
CA GLY A 109 37.11 9.77 -0.19
C GLY A 109 36.80 10.71 -1.37
N GLU A 110 37.32 10.42 -2.56
CA GLU A 110 37.04 11.17 -3.78
C GLU A 110 35.60 10.91 -4.26
N LYS A 111 35.01 11.91 -4.90
CA LYS A 111 33.68 11.81 -5.50
C LYS A 111 33.80 11.40 -6.95
N THR A 112 33.33 10.21 -7.28
CA THR A 112 33.27 9.71 -8.65
C THR A 112 31.85 9.88 -9.17
N GLN A 113 31.72 10.38 -10.41
CA GLN A 113 30.42 10.48 -11.07
C GLN A 113 29.96 9.08 -11.47
N VAL A 114 28.74 8.73 -11.06
CA VAL A 114 28.11 7.45 -11.36
C VAL A 114 26.79 7.70 -12.06
N PHE A 115 26.47 6.86 -13.02
CA PHE A 115 25.18 6.87 -13.70
C PHE A 115 24.38 5.68 -13.20
N ARG A 116 23.16 5.95 -12.74
CA ARG A 116 22.23 4.91 -12.30
C ARG A 116 21.03 4.92 -13.22
N GLU A 117 20.60 3.74 -13.62
CA GLU A 117 19.36 3.57 -14.36
C GLU A 117 18.17 3.73 -13.41
N LEU A 118 17.17 4.50 -13.84
CA LEU A 118 15.88 4.62 -13.19
C LEU A 118 14.80 4.27 -14.21
N CYS A 119 13.89 3.36 -13.88
CA CYS A 119 12.75 3.07 -14.74
C CYS A 119 11.91 4.35 -14.94
N THR A 120 11.51 4.66 -16.17
CA THR A 120 10.75 5.88 -16.50
C THR A 120 9.41 5.95 -15.80
N ASP A 121 8.83 4.79 -15.47
CA ASP A 121 7.60 4.65 -14.68
C ASP A 121 7.63 3.36 -13.85
N ALA A 122 6.60 3.12 -13.04
CA ALA A 122 6.45 1.93 -12.21
C ALA A 122 5.01 1.38 -12.23
N PRO A 123 4.81 0.07 -11.98
CA PRO A 123 3.48 -0.52 -11.93
C PRO A 123 2.67 -0.01 -10.73
N GLN A 124 1.36 0.06 -10.90
CA GLN A 124 0.43 0.35 -9.81
C GLN A 124 -0.68 -0.69 -9.75
N LEU A 125 -0.86 -1.28 -8.57
CA LEU A 125 -1.95 -2.19 -8.28
C LEU A 125 -2.98 -1.52 -7.38
N ILE A 126 -4.26 -1.73 -7.69
CA ILE A 126 -5.39 -1.25 -6.88
C ILE A 126 -6.22 -2.45 -6.45
N VAL A 127 -6.46 -2.56 -5.15
CA VAL A 127 -7.37 -3.56 -4.58
C VAL A 127 -8.55 -2.86 -3.90
N PRO A 128 -9.70 -3.52 -3.69
CA PRO A 128 -10.86 -2.85 -3.12
C PRO A 128 -10.61 -2.33 -1.70
N ASN A 129 -9.97 -3.11 -0.85
CA ASN A 129 -9.76 -2.79 0.56
C ASN A 129 -8.43 -3.36 1.10
N SER A 130 -8.12 -3.05 2.36
CA SER A 130 -6.89 -3.49 3.04
C SER A 130 -6.79 -5.01 3.18
N ALA A 131 -7.91 -5.71 3.30
CA ALA A 131 -7.94 -7.17 3.34
C ALA A 131 -7.47 -7.79 2.02
N GLY A 132 -7.72 -7.13 0.88
CA GLY A 132 -7.12 -7.49 -0.41
C GLY A 132 -5.59 -7.41 -0.41
N VAL A 133 -5.01 -6.36 0.18
CA VAL A 133 -3.54 -6.24 0.35
C VAL A 133 -3.01 -7.39 1.20
N HIS A 134 -3.68 -7.69 2.32
CA HIS A 134 -3.31 -8.80 3.19
C HIS A 134 -3.35 -10.15 2.46
N HIS A 135 -4.40 -10.41 1.68
CA HIS A 135 -4.51 -11.64 0.90
C HIS A 135 -3.36 -11.80 -0.11
N LEU A 136 -3.00 -10.73 -0.84
CA LEU A 136 -1.84 -10.75 -1.74
C LEU A 136 -0.53 -11.03 -0.99
N SER A 137 -0.41 -10.55 0.26
CA SER A 137 0.77 -10.82 1.10
C SER A 137 0.86 -12.30 1.47
N LEU A 138 -0.27 -12.95 1.79
CA LEU A 138 -0.33 -14.39 2.05
C LEU A 138 0.05 -15.20 0.82
N ILE A 139 -0.46 -14.83 -0.36
CA ILE A 139 -0.06 -15.47 -1.63
C ILE A 139 1.45 -15.32 -1.81
N GLY A 140 1.99 -14.11 -1.73
CA GLY A 140 3.42 -13.82 -1.86
C GLY A 140 4.30 -14.68 -0.94
N ARG A 141 3.90 -14.81 0.33
CA ARG A 141 4.57 -15.67 1.32
C ARG A 141 4.53 -17.14 0.97
N SER A 142 3.38 -17.62 0.50
CA SER A 142 3.17 -19.04 0.21
C SER A 142 3.82 -19.52 -1.10
N THR A 143 4.15 -18.61 -2.02
CA THR A 143 4.63 -18.94 -3.37
C THR A 143 6.09 -18.62 -3.64
N ARG A 144 6.68 -17.58 -3.03
CA ARG A 144 8.03 -17.07 -3.42
C ARG A 144 9.19 -18.06 -3.27
N PHE A 145 9.04 -19.10 -2.46
CA PHE A 145 10.05 -20.16 -2.22
C PHE A 145 9.67 -21.51 -2.84
N ARG A 146 8.64 -21.57 -3.69
CA ARG A 146 8.27 -22.83 -4.32
C ARG A 146 9.35 -23.25 -5.29
N ARG A 147 9.73 -24.53 -5.21
CA ARG A 147 10.68 -25.12 -6.16
C ARG A 147 10.00 -25.34 -7.51
N THR A 148 10.77 -25.20 -8.57
CA THR A 148 10.34 -25.34 -9.95
C THR A 148 10.93 -26.60 -10.57
N ILE A 149 10.45 -26.97 -11.75
CA ILE A 149 11.02 -28.10 -12.50
C ILE A 149 12.44 -27.81 -13.02
N GLU A 150 12.83 -26.54 -13.04
CA GLU A 150 14.13 -26.07 -13.52
C GLU A 150 15.21 -26.08 -12.42
N ASP A 151 14.82 -26.27 -11.15
CA ASP A 151 15.76 -26.32 -10.04
C ASP A 151 16.54 -27.65 -10.02
N ASP A 152 17.75 -27.66 -9.45
CA ASP A 152 18.59 -28.88 -9.33
C ASP A 152 17.89 -30.01 -8.54
N GLU A 153 17.04 -29.63 -7.57
CA GLU A 153 16.23 -30.56 -6.79
C GLU A 153 14.74 -30.14 -6.78
N PRO A 154 13.98 -30.40 -7.87
CA PRO A 154 12.59 -29.92 -8.01
C PRO A 154 11.62 -30.40 -6.93
N GLY A 155 11.94 -31.55 -6.30
CA GLY A 155 11.03 -32.25 -5.39
C GLY A 155 9.85 -32.92 -6.10
N PRO A 156 8.93 -33.54 -5.34
CA PRO A 156 7.86 -34.36 -5.90
C PRO A 156 6.71 -33.57 -6.55
N TYR A 157 6.59 -32.27 -6.26
CA TYR A 157 5.50 -31.41 -6.76
C TYR A 157 6.05 -30.03 -7.13
N PRO A 158 6.80 -29.91 -8.23
CA PRO A 158 7.35 -28.63 -8.68
C PRO A 158 6.21 -27.69 -9.11
N ALA A 159 6.35 -26.41 -8.76
CA ALA A 159 5.45 -25.36 -9.23
C ALA A 159 5.90 -24.83 -10.60
N PRO A 160 4.99 -24.31 -11.44
CA PRO A 160 5.37 -23.57 -12.64
C PRO A 160 6.29 -22.40 -12.31
N ALA A 161 7.33 -22.14 -13.11
CA ALA A 161 8.39 -21.15 -12.83
C ALA A 161 7.87 -19.72 -12.58
N ARG A 162 6.77 -19.35 -13.22
CA ARG A 162 6.08 -18.06 -13.03
C ARG A 162 5.46 -17.88 -11.63
N VAL A 163 5.17 -18.96 -10.91
CA VAL A 163 4.50 -18.89 -9.58
C VAL A 163 5.45 -18.35 -8.49
N PRO A 164 6.69 -18.85 -8.33
CA PRO A 164 7.66 -18.23 -7.42
C PRO A 164 7.97 -16.77 -7.77
N LEU A 165 8.11 -16.45 -9.07
CA LEU A 165 8.37 -15.09 -9.53
C LEU A 165 7.22 -14.14 -9.15
N LEU A 166 5.97 -14.55 -9.38
CA LEU A 166 4.79 -13.84 -8.89
C LEU A 166 4.87 -13.62 -7.37
N GLY A 167 5.28 -14.65 -6.61
CA GLY A 167 5.43 -14.54 -5.16
C GLY A 167 6.43 -13.48 -4.71
N ARG A 168 7.56 -13.36 -5.43
CA ARG A 168 8.59 -12.34 -5.16
C ARG A 168 8.07 -10.93 -5.43
N TRP A 169 7.35 -10.74 -6.54
CA TRP A 169 6.71 -9.46 -6.88
C TRP A 169 5.63 -9.05 -5.87
N LEU A 170 4.71 -9.98 -5.53
CA LEU A 170 3.67 -9.70 -4.53
C LEU A 170 4.27 -9.38 -3.15
N THR A 171 5.36 -10.04 -2.78
CA THR A 171 6.08 -9.73 -1.54
C THR A 171 6.63 -8.30 -1.58
N HIS A 172 7.26 -7.88 -2.69
CA HIS A 172 7.72 -6.50 -2.85
C HIS A 172 6.56 -5.49 -2.77
N LEU A 173 5.51 -5.68 -3.55
CA LEU A 173 4.38 -4.74 -3.62
C LEU A 173 3.65 -4.61 -2.27
N THR A 174 3.51 -5.70 -1.52
CA THR A 174 2.88 -5.69 -0.19
C THR A 174 3.77 -5.15 0.92
N ASP A 175 5.10 -5.27 0.78
CA ASP A 175 6.05 -4.53 1.63
C ASP A 175 5.95 -3.01 1.36
N ARG A 176 5.76 -2.63 0.09
CA ARG A 176 5.60 -1.23 -0.32
C ARG A 176 4.26 -0.63 0.09
N ALA A 177 3.19 -1.41 0.12
CA ALA A 177 1.90 -0.97 0.67
C ALA A 177 1.97 -0.55 2.15
N GLN A 178 2.98 -1.00 2.90
CA GLN A 178 3.23 -0.60 4.29
C GLN A 178 4.09 0.67 4.41
N VAL A 179 4.63 1.19 3.31
CA VAL A 179 5.45 2.40 3.33
C VAL A 179 4.55 3.61 3.08
N PRO A 180 4.45 4.56 4.04
CA PRO A 180 3.66 5.77 3.87
C PRO A 180 4.04 6.53 2.60
N GLY A 181 3.05 7.06 1.90
CA GLY A 181 3.25 7.80 0.65
C GLY A 181 3.41 6.93 -0.59
N SER A 182 3.73 5.64 -0.45
CA SER A 182 3.83 4.73 -1.59
C SER A 182 2.49 4.58 -2.32
N SER A 183 2.56 4.45 -3.63
CA SER A 183 1.45 4.31 -4.57
C SER A 183 1.54 3.04 -5.42
N LEU A 184 2.46 2.11 -5.11
CA LEU A 184 2.64 0.86 -5.89
C LEU A 184 1.51 -0.16 -5.67
N LEU A 185 0.94 -0.22 -4.47
CA LEU A 185 -0.22 -1.07 -4.14
C LEU A 185 -1.13 -0.33 -3.16
N LEU A 186 -2.35 -0.02 -3.59
CA LEU A 186 -3.27 0.84 -2.85
C LEU A 186 -4.65 0.18 -2.64
N PRO A 187 -5.19 0.18 -1.41
CA PRO A 187 -6.57 -0.17 -1.17
C PRO A 187 -7.50 1.02 -1.50
N MET A 188 -8.54 0.80 -2.30
CA MET A 188 -9.49 1.84 -2.72
C MET A 188 -10.25 2.45 -1.55
N THR A 189 -10.72 1.65 -0.58
CA THR A 189 -11.35 2.17 0.64
C THR A 189 -10.42 3.12 1.39
N GLY A 190 -9.13 2.78 1.48
CA GLY A 190 -8.11 3.63 2.09
C GLY A 190 -7.85 4.92 1.32
N LEU A 191 -7.85 4.88 -0.02
CA LEU A 191 -7.70 6.07 -0.86
C LEU A 191 -8.88 7.02 -0.66
N LEU A 192 -10.11 6.51 -0.74
CA LEU A 192 -11.30 7.33 -0.56
C LEU A 192 -11.36 7.90 0.88
N ALA A 193 -10.96 7.13 1.90
CA ALA A 193 -10.91 7.56 3.31
C ALA A 193 -9.95 8.71 3.56
N ARG A 194 -8.89 8.83 2.76
CA ARG A 194 -7.94 9.95 2.86
C ARG A 194 -8.48 11.25 2.27
N HIS A 195 -9.39 11.18 1.30
CA HIS A 195 -9.81 12.36 0.55
C HIS A 195 -11.23 12.81 0.91
N TRP A 196 -12.05 11.93 1.49
CA TRP A 196 -13.42 12.26 1.90
C TRP A 196 -13.81 11.60 3.23
N ALA A 197 -14.57 12.34 4.02
CA ALA A 197 -15.26 11.87 5.21
C ALA A 197 -16.68 11.42 4.85
N THR A 198 -17.13 10.32 5.45
CA THR A 198 -18.53 9.88 5.45
C THR A 198 -19.10 10.02 6.86
N GLY A 199 -20.43 9.92 7.01
CA GLY A 199 -21.05 9.83 8.33
C GLY A 199 -20.88 8.46 9.01
N GLN A 200 -20.31 7.48 8.31
CA GLN A 200 -20.16 6.10 8.79
C GLN A 200 -18.92 5.94 9.68
N SER A 201 -18.85 4.85 10.43
CA SER A 201 -17.66 4.40 11.14
C SER A 201 -16.53 3.98 10.19
N HIS A 202 -15.30 3.92 10.70
CA HIS A 202 -14.16 3.43 9.90
C HIS A 202 -14.28 1.95 9.51
N LEU A 203 -15.08 1.17 10.26
CA LEU A 203 -15.35 -0.23 9.99
C LEU A 203 -16.32 -0.37 8.81
N GLU A 204 -17.43 0.37 8.85
CA GLU A 204 -18.42 0.44 7.75
C GLU A 204 -17.78 0.98 6.46
N ASP A 205 -16.86 1.94 6.57
CA ASP A 205 -16.07 2.46 5.43
C ASP A 205 -15.20 1.40 4.73
N GLN A 206 -15.04 0.19 5.29
CA GLN A 206 -14.40 -0.94 4.58
C GLN A 206 -15.32 -1.60 3.54
N HIS A 207 -16.62 -1.33 3.58
CA HIS A 207 -17.54 -1.73 2.52
C HIS A 207 -17.52 -0.71 1.39
N LEU A 208 -16.84 -1.05 0.29
CA LEU A 208 -16.57 -0.09 -0.80
C LEU A 208 -17.86 0.50 -1.42
N ALA A 209 -18.87 -0.32 -1.69
CA ALA A 209 -20.14 0.15 -2.27
C ALA A 209 -20.87 1.13 -1.33
N ALA A 210 -21.00 0.78 -0.04
CA ALA A 210 -21.59 1.62 0.98
C ALA A 210 -20.88 2.98 1.08
N ARG A 211 -19.55 2.97 1.05
CA ARG A 211 -18.74 4.18 1.02
C ARG A 211 -19.00 5.05 -0.22
N LEU A 212 -19.04 4.44 -1.40
CA LEU A 212 -19.30 5.15 -2.66
C LEU A 212 -20.72 5.75 -2.71
N ALA A 213 -21.69 5.13 -2.04
CA ALA A 213 -23.06 5.62 -1.96
C ALA A 213 -23.17 7.02 -1.32
N TRP A 214 -22.22 7.42 -0.47
CA TRP A 214 -22.17 8.77 0.09
C TRP A 214 -21.80 9.86 -0.93
N HIS A 215 -21.10 9.51 -2.01
CA HIS A 215 -20.67 10.49 -3.01
C HIS A 215 -21.79 10.91 -3.95
N ALA A 216 -22.66 9.96 -4.32
CA ALA A 216 -23.76 10.19 -5.25
C ALA A 216 -24.99 9.35 -4.83
N PRO A 217 -25.63 9.66 -3.69
CA PRO A 217 -26.79 8.91 -3.25
C PRO A 217 -27.94 9.05 -4.28
N PRO A 218 -28.75 8.00 -4.50
CA PRO A 218 -29.90 8.09 -5.39
C PRO A 218 -30.86 9.23 -5.00
N PRO A 219 -31.60 9.82 -5.97
CA PRO A 219 -32.54 10.90 -5.68
C PRO A 219 -33.53 10.51 -4.57
N GLY A 220 -33.62 11.35 -3.54
CA GLY A 220 -34.52 11.15 -2.41
C GLY A 220 -33.94 10.34 -1.24
N LEU A 221 -32.72 9.80 -1.38
CA LEU A 221 -32.01 9.14 -0.28
C LEU A 221 -30.85 10.00 0.22
N SER A 222 -30.60 9.94 1.52
CA SER A 222 -29.34 10.37 2.12
C SER A 222 -28.22 9.36 1.86
N GLY A 223 -26.97 9.79 2.02
CA GLY A 223 -25.80 8.90 1.95
C GLY A 223 -25.86 7.74 2.93
N ALA A 224 -26.43 7.95 4.14
CA ALA A 224 -26.62 6.89 5.12
C ALA A 224 -27.63 5.84 4.64
N GLU A 225 -28.80 6.26 4.14
CA GLU A 225 -29.82 5.34 3.60
C GLU A 225 -29.32 4.61 2.34
N ALA A 226 -28.56 5.30 1.49
CA ALA A 226 -27.97 4.70 0.29
C ALA A 226 -26.87 3.68 0.65
N ALA A 227 -26.09 3.96 1.69
CA ALA A 227 -25.08 3.03 2.21
C ALA A 227 -25.73 1.79 2.84
N GLU A 228 -26.74 1.97 3.69
CA GLU A 228 -27.52 0.85 4.26
C GLU A 228 -28.13 0.00 3.14
N LEU A 229 -28.69 0.63 2.10
CA LEU A 229 -29.21 -0.10 0.94
C LEU A 229 -28.09 -0.91 0.23
N ALA A 230 -26.91 -0.32 0.04
CA ALA A 230 -25.79 -1.05 -0.58
C ALA A 230 -25.38 -2.29 0.24
N GLU A 231 -25.38 -2.20 1.57
CA GLU A 231 -25.00 -3.32 2.45
C GLU A 231 -26.09 -4.38 2.60
N SER A 232 -27.37 -4.00 2.50
CA SER A 232 -28.50 -4.85 2.88
C SER A 232 -29.38 -5.30 1.72
N ALA A 233 -29.33 -4.63 0.57
CA ALA A 233 -30.19 -4.95 -0.57
C ALA A 233 -29.90 -6.37 -1.07
N ARG A 234 -30.99 -7.12 -1.28
CA ARG A 234 -30.94 -8.50 -1.73
C ARG A 234 -31.82 -8.70 -2.96
N ASP A 235 -31.42 -9.66 -3.79
CA ASP A 235 -32.24 -10.13 -4.90
C ASP A 235 -33.39 -11.05 -4.43
N ASP A 236 -34.20 -11.51 -5.38
CA ASP A 236 -35.34 -12.42 -5.14
C ASP A 236 -34.93 -13.77 -4.51
N HIS A 237 -33.64 -14.10 -4.53
CA HIS A 237 -33.05 -15.30 -3.93
C HIS A 237 -32.38 -15.01 -2.58
N GLY A 238 -32.52 -13.80 -2.05
CA GLY A 238 -31.98 -13.41 -0.76
C GLY A 238 -30.47 -13.19 -0.75
N ARG A 239 -29.82 -13.01 -1.91
CA ARG A 239 -28.37 -12.77 -2.07
C ARG A 239 -28.10 -11.28 -2.13
N LEU A 240 -26.99 -10.83 -1.53
CA LEU A 240 -26.60 -9.42 -1.56
C LEU A 240 -26.40 -8.93 -3.01
N LEU A 241 -26.93 -7.74 -3.33
CA LEU A 241 -26.70 -7.08 -4.62
C LEU A 241 -25.26 -6.55 -4.72
N HIS A 242 -24.73 -6.03 -3.61
CA HIS A 242 -23.32 -5.67 -3.46
C HIS A 242 -22.71 -6.57 -2.38
N PRO A 243 -22.08 -7.69 -2.76
CA PRO A 243 -21.37 -8.54 -1.80
C PRO A 243 -20.18 -7.78 -1.21
N PRO A 244 -19.61 -8.27 -0.08
CA PRO A 244 -18.38 -7.70 0.47
C PRO A 244 -17.31 -7.56 -0.61
N ALA A 245 -16.54 -6.48 -0.56
CA ALA A 245 -15.55 -6.11 -1.58
C ALA A 245 -14.30 -7.03 -1.62
N GLY A 246 -14.43 -8.29 -1.20
CA GLY A 246 -13.36 -9.27 -1.05
C GLY A 246 -12.42 -8.97 0.12
N PRO A 247 -11.49 -9.88 0.45
CA PRO A 247 -11.38 -11.24 -0.09
C PRO A 247 -12.44 -12.20 0.46
N ALA A 248 -13.16 -11.84 1.53
CA ALA A 248 -14.23 -12.65 2.08
C ALA A 248 -15.48 -12.68 1.18
N THR A 249 -16.19 -13.80 1.21
CA THR A 249 -17.46 -14.06 0.51
C THR A 249 -18.65 -13.94 1.47
N ASP A 250 -19.86 -13.72 0.92
CA ASP A 250 -21.11 -13.78 1.70
C ASP A 250 -21.40 -15.26 2.07
N PRO A 251 -21.60 -15.60 3.36
CA PRO A 251 -21.92 -16.97 3.77
C PRO A 251 -23.12 -17.58 3.03
N ARG A 252 -24.14 -16.79 2.69
CA ARG A 252 -25.29 -17.29 1.92
C ARG A 252 -24.94 -17.61 0.47
N PHE A 253 -24.04 -16.83 -0.14
CA PHE A 253 -23.51 -17.15 -1.46
C PHE A 253 -22.71 -18.45 -1.43
N ASP A 254 -21.90 -18.64 -0.38
CA ASP A 254 -21.11 -19.86 -0.21
C ASP A 254 -22.00 -21.10 -0.06
N GLU A 255 -23.01 -21.05 0.81
CA GLU A 255 -23.92 -22.17 1.08
C GLU A 255 -24.84 -22.49 -0.10
N LEU A 256 -25.49 -21.48 -0.68
CA LEU A 256 -26.60 -21.69 -1.61
C LEU A 256 -26.16 -21.73 -3.08
N VAL A 257 -25.01 -21.16 -3.42
CA VAL A 257 -24.59 -20.99 -4.83
C VAL A 257 -23.24 -21.65 -5.09
N LEU A 258 -22.19 -21.23 -4.37
CA LEU A 258 -20.83 -21.68 -4.63
C LEU A 258 -20.65 -23.16 -4.29
N GLY A 259 -21.05 -23.59 -3.08
CA GLY A 259 -20.96 -24.98 -2.64
C GLY A 259 -21.64 -25.97 -3.61
N PRO A 260 -22.91 -25.75 -4.00
CA PRO A 260 -23.57 -26.56 -5.01
C PRO A 260 -22.90 -26.54 -6.38
N ALA A 261 -22.29 -25.42 -6.79
CA ALA A 261 -21.55 -25.34 -8.05
C ALA A 261 -20.25 -26.15 -8.01
N ILE A 262 -19.51 -26.09 -6.91
CA ILE A 262 -18.31 -26.91 -6.67
C ILE A 262 -18.69 -28.40 -6.62
N ALA A 263 -19.79 -28.78 -5.95
CA ALA A 263 -20.25 -30.17 -5.90
C ALA A 263 -20.61 -30.74 -7.28
N ARG A 264 -21.19 -29.91 -8.17
CA ARG A 264 -21.43 -30.28 -9.58
C ARG A 264 -20.11 -30.50 -10.33
N TYR A 265 -19.12 -29.62 -10.11
CA TYR A 265 -17.77 -29.80 -10.67
C TYR A 265 -17.12 -31.09 -10.17
N ASP A 266 -17.14 -31.36 -8.86
CA ASP A 266 -16.55 -32.55 -8.27
C ASP A 266 -17.18 -33.83 -8.82
N THR A 267 -18.51 -33.85 -8.96
CA THR A 267 -19.24 -34.99 -9.55
C THR A 267 -18.83 -35.23 -11.00
N ALA A 268 -18.73 -34.15 -11.80
CA ALA A 268 -18.30 -34.24 -13.20
C ALA A 268 -16.83 -34.67 -13.33
N ALA A 269 -15.95 -34.15 -12.48
CA ALA A 269 -14.53 -34.47 -12.45
C ALA A 269 -14.29 -35.92 -12.02
N ALA A 270 -14.99 -36.41 -10.99
CA ALA A 270 -14.94 -37.80 -10.55
C ALA A 270 -15.42 -38.75 -11.65
N THR A 271 -16.48 -38.38 -12.37
CA THR A 271 -16.98 -39.15 -13.52
C THR A 271 -15.92 -39.22 -14.63
N LEU A 272 -15.26 -38.10 -14.94
CA LEU A 272 -14.20 -38.06 -15.95
C LEU A 272 -12.99 -38.92 -15.57
N LEU A 273 -12.57 -38.89 -14.29
CA LEU A 273 -11.47 -39.72 -13.79
C LEU A 273 -11.81 -41.21 -13.86
N HIS A 274 -13.02 -41.59 -13.46
CA HIS A 274 -13.48 -42.97 -13.53
C HIS A 274 -13.66 -43.45 -14.99
N ASP A 275 -14.10 -42.57 -15.90
CA ASP A 275 -14.32 -42.88 -17.31
C ASP A 275 -13.05 -42.95 -18.18
N ALA A 276 -11.93 -42.42 -17.68
CA ALA A 276 -10.63 -42.58 -18.32
C ALA A 276 -10.16 -44.05 -18.33
N GLU A 277 -10.68 -44.87 -17.43
CA GLU A 277 -10.39 -46.29 -17.30
C GLU A 277 -11.51 -47.15 -17.94
N GLY A 278 -11.47 -47.32 -19.27
CA GLY A 278 -12.10 -48.49 -19.92
C GLY A 278 -13.50 -48.34 -20.57
N ARG A 279 -13.96 -47.13 -20.94
CA ARG A 279 -15.22 -46.95 -21.72
C ARG A 279 -15.03 -46.28 -23.09
N SER A 280 -16.08 -46.33 -23.92
CA SER A 280 -16.08 -45.83 -25.32
C SER A 280 -15.71 -44.33 -25.42
N ALA A 281 -15.16 -43.92 -26.57
CA ALA A 281 -14.79 -42.53 -26.83
C ALA A 281 -15.95 -41.53 -26.64
N ALA A 282 -17.19 -41.96 -26.86
CA ALA A 282 -18.39 -41.13 -26.67
C ALA A 282 -18.63 -40.79 -25.18
N ALA A 283 -18.43 -41.74 -24.27
CA ALA A 283 -18.59 -41.51 -22.83
C ALA A 283 -17.53 -40.53 -22.30
N ALA A 284 -16.27 -40.68 -22.72
CA ALA A 284 -15.20 -39.75 -22.38
C ALA A 284 -15.46 -38.32 -22.91
N ALA A 285 -16.04 -38.18 -24.11
CA ALA A 285 -16.43 -36.88 -24.65
C ALA A 285 -17.55 -36.22 -23.83
N GLN A 286 -18.54 -37.00 -23.39
CA GLN A 286 -19.64 -36.52 -22.55
C GLN A 286 -19.15 -36.09 -21.16
N ALA A 287 -18.28 -36.87 -20.51
CA ALA A 287 -17.69 -36.50 -19.22
C ALA A 287 -16.88 -35.20 -19.30
N ARG A 288 -16.06 -35.03 -20.36
CA ARG A 288 -15.35 -33.76 -20.60
C ARG A 288 -16.30 -32.58 -20.82
N ALA A 289 -17.42 -32.80 -21.51
CA ALA A 289 -18.44 -31.77 -21.71
C ALA A 289 -19.14 -31.38 -20.40
N ALA A 290 -19.40 -32.34 -19.52
CA ALA A 290 -19.97 -32.08 -18.20
C ALA A 290 -19.01 -31.24 -17.34
N VAL A 291 -17.71 -31.56 -17.33
CA VAL A 291 -16.70 -30.74 -16.62
C VAL A 291 -16.64 -29.32 -17.17
N ARG A 292 -16.60 -29.14 -18.50
CA ARG A 292 -16.63 -27.79 -19.12
C ARG A 292 -17.89 -27.01 -18.71
N THR A 293 -19.04 -27.68 -18.69
CA THR A 293 -20.30 -27.06 -18.28
C THR A 293 -20.26 -26.62 -16.82
N ALA A 294 -19.75 -27.46 -15.91
CA ALA A 294 -19.61 -27.11 -14.50
C ALA A 294 -18.62 -25.95 -14.28
N VAL A 295 -17.50 -25.93 -15.01
CA VAL A 295 -16.53 -24.82 -14.99
C VAL A 295 -17.17 -23.52 -15.50
N GLU A 296 -17.97 -23.56 -16.56
CA GLU A 296 -18.64 -22.37 -17.09
C GLU A 296 -19.72 -21.83 -16.13
N GLN A 297 -20.43 -22.72 -15.43
CA GLN A 297 -21.35 -22.33 -14.36
C GLN A 297 -20.62 -21.63 -13.21
N LEU A 298 -19.48 -22.17 -12.78
CA LEU A 298 -18.64 -21.53 -11.76
C LEU A 298 -18.14 -20.16 -12.23
N ARG A 299 -17.67 -20.05 -13.48
CA ARG A 299 -17.27 -18.78 -14.08
C ARG A 299 -18.40 -17.76 -13.99
N THR A 300 -19.60 -18.11 -14.46
CA THR A 300 -20.77 -17.23 -14.46
C THR A 300 -21.10 -16.73 -13.04
N VAL A 301 -21.12 -17.65 -12.08
CA VAL A 301 -21.44 -17.33 -10.67
C VAL A 301 -20.38 -16.41 -10.04
N LEU A 302 -19.09 -16.70 -10.27
CA LEU A 302 -17.99 -15.91 -9.73
C LEU A 302 -17.87 -14.54 -10.42
N GLU A 303 -18.18 -14.46 -11.71
CA GLU A 303 -18.22 -13.20 -12.44
C GLU A 303 -19.32 -12.30 -11.90
N GLN A 304 -20.54 -12.83 -11.70
CA GLN A 304 -21.67 -12.09 -11.14
C GLN A 304 -21.37 -11.51 -9.75
N VAL A 305 -20.65 -12.24 -8.89
CA VAL A 305 -20.33 -11.76 -7.53
C VAL A 305 -19.17 -10.75 -7.51
N LEU A 306 -18.25 -10.82 -8.48
CA LEU A 306 -17.06 -9.95 -8.54
C LEU A 306 -17.29 -8.64 -9.30
N LEU A 307 -18.16 -8.64 -10.31
CA LEU A 307 -18.39 -7.49 -11.19
C LEU A 307 -18.84 -6.20 -10.47
N PRO A 308 -19.73 -6.24 -9.46
CA PRO A 308 -20.11 -5.03 -8.72
C PRO A 308 -18.89 -4.34 -8.09
N THR A 309 -18.09 -5.09 -7.33
CA THR A 309 -16.87 -4.58 -6.68
C THR A 309 -15.85 -4.09 -7.71
N TRP A 310 -15.73 -4.78 -8.85
CA TRP A 310 -14.87 -4.33 -9.94
C TRP A 310 -15.28 -2.92 -10.43
N HIS A 311 -16.56 -2.70 -10.70
CA HIS A 311 -17.07 -1.40 -11.13
C HIS A 311 -16.96 -0.33 -10.03
N ASP A 312 -17.11 -0.71 -8.77
CA ASP A 312 -16.93 0.19 -7.63
C ASP A 312 -15.49 0.70 -7.53
N VAL A 313 -14.48 -0.17 -7.73
CA VAL A 313 -13.07 0.26 -7.75
C VAL A 313 -12.82 1.29 -8.86
N TRP A 314 -13.33 1.05 -10.07
CA TRP A 314 -13.20 2.01 -11.17
C TRP A 314 -13.93 3.33 -10.90
N THR A 315 -15.10 3.28 -10.28
CA THR A 315 -15.84 4.48 -9.86
C THR A 315 -15.05 5.28 -8.82
N GLY A 316 -14.40 4.61 -7.86
CA GLY A 316 -13.48 5.26 -6.92
C GLY A 316 -12.28 5.92 -7.60
N LEU A 317 -11.70 5.28 -8.63
CA LEU A 317 -10.64 5.89 -9.45
C LEU A 317 -11.13 7.12 -10.20
N ASP A 318 -12.33 7.09 -10.77
CA ASP A 318 -12.93 8.24 -11.45
C ASP A 318 -13.10 9.43 -10.49
N LEU A 319 -13.59 9.19 -9.27
CA LEU A 319 -13.70 10.21 -8.23
C LEU A 319 -12.35 10.83 -7.89
N LEU A 320 -11.32 10.01 -7.64
CA LEU A 320 -9.98 10.50 -7.32
C LEU A 320 -9.33 11.27 -8.46
N ARG A 321 -9.65 10.94 -9.72
CA ARG A 321 -9.17 11.66 -10.91
C ARG A 321 -9.79 13.05 -11.08
N THR A 322 -10.89 13.35 -10.38
CA THR A 322 -11.45 14.72 -10.38
C THR A 322 -10.61 15.71 -9.57
N LEU A 323 -9.72 15.22 -8.69
CA LEU A 323 -8.83 16.05 -7.88
C LEU A 323 -7.52 16.35 -8.63
N PRO A 324 -7.02 17.60 -8.55
CA PRO A 324 -5.70 17.92 -9.10
C PRO A 324 -4.59 17.19 -8.32
N PRO A 325 -3.45 16.85 -8.96
CA PRO A 325 -2.33 16.21 -8.26
C PRO A 325 -1.70 17.16 -7.22
N ALA A 326 -1.29 16.61 -6.08
CA ALA A 326 -0.55 17.34 -5.05
C ALA A 326 0.83 17.81 -5.55
N GLY A 327 1.35 18.92 -5.01
CA GLY A 327 2.60 19.55 -5.45
C GLY A 327 3.84 18.66 -5.34
N HIS A 328 3.98 17.89 -4.26
CA HIS A 328 5.11 16.97 -4.05
C HIS A 328 4.81 15.54 -4.52
N LEU A 329 3.72 15.32 -5.27
CA LEU A 329 3.31 13.99 -5.67
C LEU A 329 4.34 13.29 -6.57
N GLU A 330 4.91 14.03 -7.52
CA GLU A 330 5.92 13.53 -8.45
C GLU A 330 7.17 13.06 -7.70
N GLU A 331 7.63 13.83 -6.71
CA GLU A 331 8.79 13.49 -5.88
C GLU A 331 8.60 12.16 -5.12
N ARG A 332 7.39 11.93 -4.57
CA ARG A 332 7.04 10.66 -3.93
C ARG A 332 7.00 9.51 -4.93
N TRP A 333 6.45 9.75 -6.12
CA TRP A 333 6.41 8.76 -7.19
C TRP A 333 7.81 8.35 -7.68
N THR A 334 8.76 9.29 -7.74
CA THR A 334 10.17 8.97 -8.01
C THR A 334 10.74 7.97 -7.00
N GLY A 335 10.37 8.06 -5.72
CA GLY A 335 10.76 7.09 -4.70
C GLY A 335 10.22 5.67 -4.96
N ASP A 336 8.99 5.57 -5.45
CA ASP A 336 8.39 4.29 -5.86
C ASP A 336 9.04 3.72 -7.13
N ARG A 337 9.40 4.58 -8.09
CA ARG A 337 10.18 4.19 -9.28
C ARG A 337 11.53 3.60 -8.87
N TRP A 338 12.27 4.25 -7.98
CA TRP A 338 13.52 3.69 -7.43
C TRP A 338 13.31 2.35 -6.73
N SER A 339 12.23 2.22 -5.95
CA SER A 339 11.87 0.96 -5.30
C SER A 339 11.61 -0.16 -6.31
N TYR A 340 10.85 0.12 -7.37
CA TYR A 340 10.57 -0.83 -8.44
C TYR A 340 11.83 -1.21 -9.21
N THR A 341 12.63 -0.23 -9.65
CA THR A 341 13.91 -0.44 -10.34
C THR A 341 14.85 -1.32 -9.51
N GLY A 342 15.02 -0.99 -8.23
CA GLY A 342 15.83 -1.80 -7.32
C GLY A 342 15.28 -3.20 -7.09
N HIS A 343 13.98 -3.46 -7.22
CA HIS A 343 13.47 -4.84 -7.18
C HIS A 343 13.71 -5.58 -8.50
N ARG A 344 13.42 -4.95 -9.64
CA ARG A 344 13.71 -5.46 -10.99
C ARG A 344 15.17 -5.91 -11.09
N ASP A 345 16.11 -5.08 -10.66
CA ASP A 345 17.55 -5.35 -10.78
C ASP A 345 17.97 -6.55 -9.94
N ARG A 346 17.43 -6.68 -8.73
CA ARG A 346 17.66 -7.87 -7.88
C ARG A 346 17.14 -9.15 -8.51
N LEU A 347 15.97 -9.09 -9.16
CA LEU A 347 15.42 -10.23 -9.91
C LEU A 347 16.33 -10.60 -11.09
N ALA A 348 16.77 -9.60 -11.87
CA ALA A 348 17.64 -9.78 -13.02
C ALA A 348 19.04 -10.31 -12.64
N ALA A 349 19.57 -9.90 -11.48
CA ALA A 349 20.82 -10.40 -10.92
C ALA A 349 20.72 -11.83 -10.36
N GLY A 350 19.53 -12.43 -10.35
CA GLY A 350 19.32 -13.77 -9.81
C GLY A 350 19.46 -13.86 -8.29
N GLU A 351 19.24 -12.74 -7.58
CA GLU A 351 19.27 -12.75 -6.11
C GLU A 351 18.26 -13.76 -5.53
N PRO A 352 18.48 -14.29 -4.32
CA PRO A 352 17.53 -15.17 -3.68
C PRO A 352 16.18 -14.47 -3.42
N PRO A 353 15.08 -15.24 -3.22
CA PRO A 353 13.82 -14.68 -2.75
C PRO A 353 13.98 -13.94 -1.42
N GLN A 354 13.12 -12.93 -1.18
CA GLN A 354 13.13 -12.18 0.06
C GLN A 354 12.94 -13.12 1.26
N PRO A 355 13.69 -12.95 2.37
CA PRO A 355 13.72 -13.90 3.47
C PRO A 355 12.34 -14.07 4.13
N ARG A 356 12.15 -15.17 4.87
CA ARG A 356 10.88 -15.41 5.62
C ARG A 356 10.73 -14.44 6.78
N GLN A 357 11.83 -14.20 7.48
CA GLN A 357 11.96 -13.27 8.59
C GLN A 357 13.11 -12.33 8.24
N ASP A 358 12.90 -11.03 8.45
CA ASP A 358 13.97 -10.05 8.30
C ASP A 358 14.94 -10.23 9.49
N ASP A 359 16.25 -10.11 9.23
CA ASP A 359 17.23 -9.95 10.31
C ASP A 359 17.00 -8.60 11.04
N ALA A 360 17.60 -8.45 12.22
CA ALA A 360 17.36 -7.27 13.05
C ALA A 360 17.77 -5.94 12.37
N VAL A 361 18.85 -5.93 11.59
CA VAL A 361 19.31 -4.73 10.88
C VAL A 361 18.34 -4.39 9.76
N THR A 362 17.93 -5.37 8.97
CA THR A 362 16.94 -5.20 7.89
C THR A 362 15.61 -4.72 8.45
N ALA A 363 15.13 -5.31 9.55
CA ALA A 363 13.91 -4.88 10.21
C ALA A 363 14.01 -3.43 10.73
N ALA A 364 15.11 -3.08 11.40
CA ALA A 364 15.37 -1.72 11.88
C ALA A 364 15.47 -0.71 10.73
N ARG A 365 16.13 -1.06 9.61
CA ARG A 365 16.22 -0.24 8.40
C ARG A 365 14.83 0.01 7.80
N LYS A 366 13.99 -1.02 7.68
CA LYS A 366 12.60 -0.89 7.19
C LYS A 366 11.75 -0.03 8.12
N LEU A 367 11.88 -0.17 9.44
CA LEU A 367 11.15 0.66 10.41
C LEU A 367 11.58 2.13 10.32
N ALA A 368 12.89 2.40 10.36
CA ALA A 368 13.42 3.76 10.23
C ALA A 368 13.05 4.41 8.89
N GLN A 369 12.97 3.63 7.81
CA GLN A 369 12.44 4.08 6.54
C GLN A 369 10.96 4.48 6.66
N ARG A 370 10.11 3.63 7.24
CA ARG A 370 8.67 3.90 7.38
C ARG A 370 8.40 5.14 8.23
N GLU A 371 9.13 5.33 9.33
CA GLU A 371 9.02 6.53 10.17
C GLU A 371 9.40 7.79 9.40
N ARG A 372 10.49 7.72 8.62
CA ARG A 372 10.93 8.83 7.78
C ARG A 372 9.92 9.17 6.69
N GLU A 373 9.41 8.16 5.99
CA GLU A 373 8.41 8.37 4.93
C GLU A 373 7.05 8.82 5.52
N GLN A 374 6.69 8.41 6.74
CA GLN A 374 5.53 8.94 7.45
C GLN A 374 5.69 10.45 7.70
N ALA A 375 6.79 10.84 8.34
CA ALA A 375 7.07 12.25 8.61
C ALA A 375 7.16 13.08 7.32
N ARG A 376 7.75 12.52 6.27
CA ARG A 376 7.82 13.18 4.95
C ARG A 376 6.44 13.38 4.37
N LEU A 377 5.62 12.34 4.42
CA LEU A 377 4.26 12.41 3.90
C LEU A 377 3.46 13.47 4.65
N ASP A 378 3.45 13.46 5.97
CA ASP A 378 2.66 14.39 6.78
C ASP A 378 3.06 15.85 6.49
N VAL A 379 4.36 16.14 6.41
CA VAL A 379 4.87 17.47 6.04
C VAL A 379 4.44 17.84 4.61
N GLN A 380 4.60 16.95 3.64
CA GLN A 380 4.27 17.26 2.25
C GLN A 380 2.75 17.41 2.03
N GLU A 381 1.92 16.58 2.65
CA GLU A 381 0.46 16.70 2.59
C GLU A 381 0.02 18.06 3.18
N ALA A 382 0.61 18.49 4.30
CA ALA A 382 0.38 19.81 4.87
C ALA A 382 0.79 20.96 3.93
N LEU A 383 1.92 20.83 3.24
CA LEU A 383 2.40 21.84 2.29
C LEU A 383 1.60 21.88 0.99
N ASP A 384 1.07 20.75 0.55
CA ASP A 384 0.36 20.60 -0.71
C ASP A 384 -1.14 20.95 -0.59
N ASP A 385 -1.74 20.77 0.59
CA ASP A 385 -3.19 20.85 0.77
C ASP A 385 -3.59 21.85 1.86
N PRO A 386 -4.35 22.91 1.50
CA PRO A 386 -4.88 23.86 2.45
C PRO A 386 -5.72 23.24 3.58
N LEU A 387 -6.42 22.13 3.35
CA LEU A 387 -7.20 21.46 4.41
C LEU A 387 -6.28 20.75 5.40
N ALA A 388 -5.22 20.10 4.92
CA ALA A 388 -4.20 19.49 5.78
C ALA A 388 -3.46 20.57 6.59
N MET A 389 -3.07 21.70 5.96
CA MET A 389 -2.49 22.84 6.68
C MET A 389 -3.45 23.43 7.72
N ALA A 390 -4.75 23.48 7.41
CA ALA A 390 -5.75 23.99 8.35
C ALA A 390 -5.85 23.14 9.62
N GLU A 391 -5.62 21.82 9.55
CA GLU A 391 -5.53 20.98 10.75
C GLU A 391 -4.37 21.40 11.66
N HIS A 392 -3.18 21.60 11.09
CA HIS A 392 -2.02 22.07 11.85
C HIS A 392 -2.25 23.47 12.43
N ARG A 393 -2.96 24.35 11.72
CA ARG A 393 -3.33 25.68 12.23
C ARG A 393 -4.27 25.60 13.43
N LEU A 394 -5.27 24.72 13.37
CA LEU A 394 -6.21 24.50 14.48
C LEU A 394 -5.54 23.83 15.69
N ALA A 395 -4.56 22.96 15.45
CA ALA A 395 -3.75 22.35 16.49
C ALA A 395 -2.71 23.31 17.12
N GLY A 396 -2.59 24.54 16.60
CA GLY A 396 -1.60 25.51 17.04
C GLY A 396 -0.17 25.19 16.58
N GLU A 397 0.01 24.26 15.65
CA GLU A 397 1.30 23.83 15.08
C GLU A 397 1.71 24.63 13.84
N ALA A 398 0.80 25.44 13.30
CA ALA A 398 1.05 26.39 12.23
C ALA A 398 0.18 27.63 12.43
N PHE A 399 0.49 28.70 11.71
CA PHE A 399 -0.36 29.89 11.65
C PHE A 399 -0.17 30.63 10.33
N SER A 400 -1.26 31.24 9.86
CA SER A 400 -1.27 32.11 8.69
C SER A 400 -1.75 33.50 9.10
N GLY A 401 -1.15 34.53 8.51
CA GLY A 401 -1.49 35.90 8.86
C GLY A 401 -0.98 36.91 7.85
N VAL A 402 -1.27 38.18 8.11
CA VAL A 402 -0.82 39.30 7.28
C VAL A 402 0.38 39.95 7.96
N VAL A 403 1.46 40.17 7.22
CA VAL A 403 2.62 40.91 7.71
C VAL A 403 2.23 42.36 7.93
N THR A 404 2.41 42.86 9.14
CA THR A 404 2.13 44.26 9.48
C THR A 404 3.37 45.12 9.46
N GLU A 405 4.52 44.53 9.79
CA GLU A 405 5.78 45.26 9.93
C GLU A 405 6.98 44.36 9.68
N VAL A 406 8.03 44.92 9.07
CA VAL A 406 9.35 44.29 8.95
C VAL A 406 10.41 45.28 9.40
N VAL A 407 11.06 44.99 10.52
CA VAL A 407 12.10 45.85 11.11
C VAL A 407 13.48 45.23 10.85
N PRO A 408 14.39 45.93 10.17
CA PRO A 408 15.77 45.47 10.03
C PRO A 408 16.47 45.36 11.38
N ASP A 409 17.15 44.24 11.61
CA ASP A 409 17.94 44.00 12.82
C ASP A 409 19.18 43.15 12.45
N TYR A 410 20.23 43.20 13.27
CA TYR A 410 21.52 42.57 13.00
C TYR A 410 22.12 41.94 14.25
N ASP A 411 22.57 40.70 14.11
CA ASP A 411 23.43 40.07 15.10
C ASP A 411 24.90 40.47 14.84
N THR A 412 25.48 41.22 15.79
CA THR A 412 26.86 41.74 15.75
C THR A 412 27.83 40.96 16.64
N SER A 413 27.42 39.82 17.22
CA SER A 413 28.26 39.01 18.12
C SER A 413 29.42 38.29 17.41
N GLY A 414 29.30 38.07 16.10
CA GLY A 414 30.29 37.37 15.27
C GLY A 414 31.26 38.30 14.53
N ARG A 415 32.15 37.70 13.74
CA ARG A 415 33.17 38.42 12.93
C ARG A 415 32.57 39.38 11.89
N SER A 416 31.36 39.11 11.41
CA SER A 416 30.60 39.97 10.49
C SER A 416 29.15 40.08 10.94
N PRO A 417 28.52 41.27 10.85
CA PRO A 417 27.11 41.44 11.16
C PRO A 417 26.24 40.52 10.29
N LYS A 418 25.33 39.77 10.92
CA LYS A 418 24.38 38.89 10.23
C LYS A 418 22.98 39.49 10.31
N PRO A 419 22.24 39.65 9.20
CA PRO A 419 20.87 40.16 9.26
C PRO A 419 19.96 39.21 10.07
N ARG A 420 19.15 39.78 10.96
CA ARG A 420 18.19 39.13 11.85
C ARG A 420 16.86 39.91 11.94
N PRO A 421 16.26 40.32 10.81
CA PRO A 421 15.10 41.19 10.82
C PRO A 421 13.94 40.57 11.60
N LEU A 422 13.14 41.45 12.19
CA LEU A 422 11.90 41.12 12.89
C LEU A 422 10.73 41.27 11.93
N VAL A 423 9.94 40.23 11.75
CA VAL A 423 8.72 40.21 10.95
C VAL A 423 7.54 40.07 11.89
N THR A 424 6.66 41.06 11.94
CA THR A 424 5.43 41.01 12.75
C THR A 424 4.27 40.57 11.87
N VAL A 425 3.58 39.51 12.31
CA VAL A 425 2.45 38.91 11.60
C VAL A 425 1.21 39.03 12.47
N ARG A 426 0.14 39.60 11.91
CA ARG A 426 -1.19 39.59 12.55
C ARG A 426 -1.97 38.37 12.08
N THR A 427 -2.42 37.55 13.01
CA THR A 427 -3.12 36.29 12.75
C THR A 427 -4.36 36.13 13.64
N THR A 428 -5.36 35.41 13.13
CA THR A 428 -6.52 34.96 13.92
C THR A 428 -6.32 33.56 14.50
N ASP A 429 -5.24 32.89 14.12
CA ASP A 429 -4.90 31.57 14.64
C ASP A 429 -4.36 31.68 16.07
N ARG A 430 -4.35 30.55 16.78
CA ARG A 430 -3.80 30.44 18.14
C ARG A 430 -2.59 29.49 18.15
N PRO A 431 -1.45 29.89 17.54
CA PRO A 431 -0.27 29.04 17.55
C PRO A 431 0.27 28.83 18.97
N HIS A 432 0.91 27.68 19.20
CA HIS A 432 1.69 27.40 20.41
C HIS A 432 3.01 28.19 20.38
N ALA A 433 2.90 29.52 20.44
CA ALA A 433 3.94 30.48 20.11
C ALA A 433 4.87 30.80 21.30
N ASP A 434 5.45 29.77 21.91
CA ASP A 434 6.41 29.96 23.00
C ASP A 434 7.61 30.80 22.55
N LEU A 435 8.06 31.73 23.41
CA LEU A 435 9.22 32.57 23.12
C LEU A 435 10.46 31.71 22.87
N GLY A 436 11.18 32.00 21.79
CA GLY A 436 12.36 31.25 21.36
C GLY A 436 12.05 29.99 20.53
N ARG A 437 10.79 29.59 20.39
CA ARG A 437 10.40 28.46 19.55
C ARG A 437 10.73 28.72 18.08
N GLU A 438 11.21 27.69 17.39
CA GLU A 438 11.49 27.78 15.95
C GLU A 438 10.20 27.80 15.12
N ALA A 439 10.24 28.56 14.04
CA ALA A 439 9.19 28.64 13.03
C ALA A 439 9.80 28.59 11.62
N HIS A 440 9.09 28.00 10.68
CA HIS A 440 9.55 27.82 9.30
C HIS A 440 8.56 28.43 8.31
N ARG A 441 9.04 29.32 7.44
CA ARG A 441 8.18 29.96 6.43
C ARG A 441 7.83 28.95 5.34
N VAL A 442 6.53 28.84 5.07
CA VAL A 442 5.98 28.00 4.00
C VAL A 442 5.93 28.80 2.69
N HIS A 443 6.24 28.14 1.56
CA HIS A 443 6.28 28.71 0.20
C HIS A 443 7.12 29.99 0.02
N GLY A 444 8.13 30.21 0.87
CA GLY A 444 9.13 31.25 0.63
C GLY A 444 10.04 30.90 -0.55
N PRO A 445 10.74 31.89 -1.15
CA PRO A 445 11.69 31.64 -2.25
C PRO A 445 12.87 30.75 -1.83
N SER A 446 13.10 30.62 -0.52
CA SER A 446 14.06 29.67 0.05
C SER A 446 13.56 29.19 1.42
N ALA A 447 14.13 28.08 1.89
CA ALA A 447 13.87 27.57 3.24
C ALA A 447 14.32 28.59 4.30
N GLN A 448 13.34 29.25 4.93
CA GLN A 448 13.55 30.33 5.88
C GLN A 448 13.14 29.89 7.29
N LYS A 449 14.11 29.90 8.20
CA LYS A 449 13.90 29.65 9.64
C LYS A 449 13.77 30.98 10.37
N ALA A 450 12.93 31.00 11.39
CA ALA A 450 12.75 32.11 12.31
C ALA A 450 12.58 31.58 13.74
N VAL A 451 12.66 32.48 14.72
CA VAL A 451 12.30 32.19 16.12
C VAL A 451 11.29 33.21 16.63
N ILE A 452 10.38 32.76 17.47
CA ILE A 452 9.36 33.62 18.07
C ILE A 452 10.02 34.57 19.07
N ALA A 453 9.94 35.87 18.81
CA ALA A 453 10.58 36.91 19.60
C ALA A 453 9.61 37.63 20.54
N ALA A 454 8.35 37.78 20.13
CA ALA A 454 7.28 38.34 20.94
C ALA A 454 5.91 37.83 20.47
N VAL A 455 4.95 37.79 21.39
CA VAL A 455 3.54 37.49 21.12
C VAL A 455 2.69 38.51 21.86
N ASP A 456 1.78 39.15 21.14
CA ASP A 456 0.73 39.99 21.72
C ASP A 456 -0.62 39.34 21.44
N GLU A 457 -1.18 38.68 22.44
CA GLU A 457 -2.47 37.99 22.33
C GLU A 457 -3.66 38.96 22.20
N ALA A 458 -3.53 40.20 22.71
CA ALA A 458 -4.61 41.17 22.65
C ALA A 458 -4.76 41.75 21.23
N GLU A 459 -3.63 42.04 20.58
CA GLU A 459 -3.58 42.52 19.20
C GLU A 459 -3.56 41.38 18.15
N GLY A 460 -3.39 40.13 18.60
CA GLY A 460 -3.29 38.95 17.73
C GLY A 460 -2.04 38.99 16.85
N THR A 461 -0.90 39.43 17.40
CA THR A 461 0.35 39.56 16.65
C THR A 461 1.45 38.63 17.16
N VAL A 462 2.23 38.09 16.23
CA VAL A 462 3.41 37.26 16.50
C VAL A 462 4.60 37.90 15.79
N THR A 463 5.64 38.26 16.55
CA THR A 463 6.89 38.80 16.00
C THR A 463 7.93 37.69 15.89
N LEU A 464 8.46 37.51 14.69
CA LEU A 464 9.40 36.47 14.32
C LEU A 464 10.76 37.09 13.98
N ARG A 465 11.83 36.61 14.62
CA ARG A 465 13.20 36.95 14.24
C ARG A 465 13.69 35.96 13.18
N VAL A 466 13.91 36.43 11.96
CA VAL A 466 14.36 35.58 10.85
C VAL A 466 15.85 35.23 11.02
N LEU A 467 16.19 33.94 10.91
CA LEU A 467 17.53 33.41 11.14
C LEU A 467 18.26 33.03 9.85
N SER A 468 17.55 32.55 8.83
CA SER A 468 18.11 32.02 7.58
C SER A 468 17.27 32.38 6.35
N GLY A 469 17.71 31.97 5.16
CA GLY A 469 16.94 32.12 3.91
C GLY A 469 16.92 33.54 3.34
N MET A 470 17.91 34.38 3.68
CA MET A 470 18.03 35.79 3.24
C MET A 470 19.22 36.05 2.31
N GLY A 471 19.82 35.00 1.75
CA GLY A 471 21.07 35.10 0.99
C GLY A 471 22.34 35.08 1.86
N ARG A 472 23.49 35.31 1.23
CA ARG A 472 24.83 35.23 1.89
C ARG A 472 25.42 36.60 2.25
N LYS A 473 24.77 37.68 1.84
CA LYS A 473 25.26 39.06 2.00
C LYS A 473 24.77 39.68 3.31
N LYS A 474 25.34 40.84 3.66
CA LYS A 474 24.93 41.64 4.82
C LYS A 474 23.48 42.14 4.69
N GLU A 475 23.10 42.52 3.48
CA GLU A 475 21.73 42.91 3.14
C GLU A 475 20.97 41.69 2.63
N PRO A 476 19.72 41.47 3.09
CA PRO A 476 18.86 40.43 2.57
C PRO A 476 18.70 40.54 1.06
N GLU A 477 18.72 39.41 0.35
CA GLU A 477 18.47 39.39 -1.10
C GLU A 477 17.03 39.89 -1.40
N PRO A 478 16.83 40.70 -2.47
CA PRO A 478 15.50 41.17 -2.83
C PRO A 478 14.49 40.02 -2.96
N GLY A 479 13.30 40.17 -2.37
CA GLY A 479 12.25 39.16 -2.33
C GLY A 479 12.41 38.07 -1.27
N SER A 480 13.52 38.02 -0.52
CA SER A 480 13.74 37.01 0.52
C SER A 480 12.93 37.23 1.80
N LEU A 481 12.59 38.48 2.10
CA LEU A 481 11.71 38.87 3.20
C LEU A 481 10.32 39.17 2.67
N PRO A 482 9.26 38.88 3.44
CA PRO A 482 7.92 39.26 3.05
C PRO A 482 7.72 40.77 3.15
N GLU A 483 6.76 41.31 2.41
CA GLU A 483 6.40 42.73 2.46
C GLU A 483 5.21 42.99 3.39
N PRO A 484 5.12 44.16 4.07
CA PRO A 484 3.92 44.55 4.78
C PRO A 484 2.67 44.48 3.88
N GLY A 485 1.63 43.79 4.35
CA GLY A 485 0.42 43.48 3.58
C GLY A 485 0.39 42.08 2.95
N GLU A 486 1.54 41.40 2.85
CA GLU A 486 1.62 40.02 2.34
C GLU A 486 1.00 39.03 3.33
N ARG A 487 0.28 38.03 2.80
CA ARG A 487 -0.21 36.90 3.60
C ARG A 487 0.80 35.76 3.55
N ILE A 488 1.26 35.34 4.72
CA ILE A 488 2.26 34.28 4.86
C ILE A 488 1.81 33.22 5.86
N THR A 489 2.42 32.04 5.74
CA THR A 489 2.19 30.90 6.64
C THR A 489 3.51 30.47 7.24
N PHE A 490 3.50 30.22 8.55
CA PHE A 490 4.61 29.61 9.28
C PHE A 490 4.14 28.30 9.91
N THR A 491 5.02 27.30 9.90
CA THR A 491 4.87 26.06 10.68
C THR A 491 5.81 26.10 11.88
N LEU A 492 5.43 25.43 12.95
CA LEU A 492 6.24 25.20 14.16
C LEU A 492 6.90 23.82 14.15
N PHE A 493 6.81 23.12 13.02
CA PHE A 493 7.49 21.86 12.71
C PHE A 493 8.42 22.04 11.51
N GLU A 494 9.49 21.25 11.48
CA GLU A 494 10.50 21.31 10.41
C GLU A 494 9.90 20.87 9.06
N LEU A 495 10.22 21.62 8.00
CA LEU A 495 9.76 21.33 6.64
C LEU A 495 10.57 20.23 5.94
N THR A 496 11.63 19.74 6.59
CA THR A 496 12.53 18.72 6.06
C THR A 496 12.72 17.63 7.08
N VAL A 497 12.55 16.38 6.67
CA VAL A 497 12.73 15.23 7.57
C VAL A 497 14.21 15.01 7.83
N ARG A 498 14.55 14.77 9.11
CA ARG A 498 15.92 14.43 9.52
C ARG A 498 16.30 13.04 9.03
N GLN A 499 17.56 12.88 8.63
CA GLN A 499 18.10 11.56 8.31
C GLN A 499 18.25 10.73 9.59
N SER A 500 17.87 9.46 9.53
CA SER A 500 18.12 8.50 10.61
C SER A 500 19.62 8.31 10.80
N ALA A 501 20.06 8.07 12.03
CA ALA A 501 21.44 7.70 12.32
C ALA A 501 21.82 6.42 11.56
N PRO A 502 23.10 6.26 11.15
CA PRO A 502 23.56 5.03 10.52
C PRO A 502 23.40 3.85 11.49
N LEU A 503 22.90 2.74 10.96
CA LEU A 503 22.83 1.47 11.69
C LEU A 503 24.14 0.69 11.50
N PRO A 504 24.58 -0.13 12.47
CA PRO A 504 25.76 -0.97 12.33
C PRO A 504 25.58 -2.00 11.20
N GLU A 505 26.69 -2.56 10.74
CA GLU A 505 26.64 -3.72 9.84
C GLU A 505 26.13 -4.97 10.59
N PRO A 506 25.53 -5.96 9.90
CA PRO A 506 25.00 -7.17 10.53
C PRO A 506 26.00 -7.88 11.44
N ASP A 507 27.27 -7.94 11.04
CA ASP A 507 28.35 -8.59 11.80
C ASP A 507 28.71 -7.85 13.11
N ASP A 508 28.38 -6.56 13.18
CA ASP A 508 28.59 -5.70 14.36
C ASP A 508 27.36 -5.68 15.29
N THR A 509 26.33 -6.48 15.00
CA THR A 509 25.15 -6.57 15.86
C THR A 509 25.42 -7.38 17.14
N PRO A 510 24.84 -6.98 18.28
CA PRO A 510 24.91 -7.78 19.50
C PRO A 510 24.37 -9.20 19.28
N TRP A 511 24.87 -10.17 20.05
CA TRP A 511 24.44 -11.58 20.00
C TRP A 511 22.93 -11.78 20.19
N THR A 512 22.25 -10.83 20.83
CA THR A 512 20.79 -10.82 21.02
C THR A 512 19.99 -10.45 19.76
N HIS A 513 20.65 -9.99 18.69
CA HIS A 513 20.03 -9.44 17.48
C HIS A 513 20.57 -10.08 16.19
N GLY A 514 21.27 -11.20 16.29
CA GLY A 514 21.86 -11.91 15.15
C GLY A 514 23.27 -12.41 15.44
N GLY A 515 24.07 -11.64 16.19
CA GLY A 515 25.45 -11.96 16.55
C GLY A 515 26.40 -12.14 15.35
N PRO A 516 27.72 -12.14 15.57
CA PRO A 516 28.65 -12.56 14.53
C PRO A 516 28.37 -14.04 14.19
N PRO A 517 28.38 -14.43 12.90
CA PRO A 517 28.02 -15.78 12.50
C PRO A 517 28.89 -16.81 13.22
N GLY A 518 28.26 -17.72 13.97
CA GLY A 518 28.92 -18.94 14.41
C GLY A 518 29.29 -19.76 13.16
N THR A 519 30.54 -20.19 13.07
CA THR A 519 31.03 -21.07 11.99
C THR A 519 30.02 -22.19 11.74
N PRO A 520 29.53 -22.40 10.50
CA PRO A 520 28.56 -23.44 10.22
C PRO A 520 29.15 -24.79 10.64
N ALA A 521 28.53 -25.42 11.63
CA ALA A 521 28.86 -26.79 11.98
C ALA A 521 28.59 -27.67 10.74
N PRO A 522 29.52 -28.55 10.33
CA PRO A 522 29.30 -29.40 9.17
C PRO A 522 28.04 -30.23 9.41
N ALA A 523 27.15 -30.23 8.41
CA ALA A 523 25.90 -30.96 8.44
C ALA A 523 26.19 -32.44 8.76
N VAL A 524 25.76 -32.87 9.95
CA VAL A 524 25.79 -34.28 10.32
C VAL A 524 24.72 -34.96 9.48
N VAL A 525 25.14 -35.65 8.43
CA VAL A 525 24.30 -36.56 7.66
C VAL A 525 23.82 -37.63 8.65
N PRO A 526 22.50 -37.81 8.88
CA PRO A 526 22.03 -38.87 9.74
C PRO A 526 22.40 -40.21 9.08
N ALA A 527 23.21 -41.01 9.78
CA ALA A 527 23.61 -42.32 9.33
C ALA A 527 22.37 -43.21 9.15
N THR A 528 22.24 -43.80 7.96
CA THR A 528 21.24 -44.81 7.63
C THR A 528 21.31 -45.96 8.65
N PRO A 529 20.24 -46.26 9.41
CA PRO A 529 20.24 -47.44 10.26
C PRO A 529 20.23 -48.71 9.38
N PRO A 530 20.99 -49.76 9.74
CA PRO A 530 21.02 -50.98 8.95
C PRO A 530 19.68 -51.72 9.00
N ALA A 531 19.31 -52.31 7.87
CA ALA A 531 18.08 -53.05 7.68
C ALA A 531 17.97 -54.25 8.64
N ALA A 532 16.87 -54.31 9.39
CA ALA A 532 16.44 -55.51 10.10
C ALA A 532 15.14 -56.03 9.46
N GLY A 533 15.17 -57.30 9.05
CA GLY A 533 14.06 -58.03 8.45
C GLY A 533 12.90 -58.33 9.42
N PRO A 534 11.88 -59.07 8.95
CA PRO A 534 10.50 -58.90 9.38
C PRO A 534 10.11 -59.81 10.54
N ALA A 535 9.21 -59.34 11.42
CA ALA A 535 7.97 -60.06 11.80
C ALA A 535 7.21 -59.40 12.96
N ALA A 536 5.90 -59.64 12.88
CA ALA A 536 4.90 -59.82 13.94
C ALA A 536 4.14 -58.60 14.49
N ALA A 537 2.87 -58.60 14.10
CA ALA A 537 1.74 -57.84 14.61
C ALA A 537 1.56 -57.88 16.13
N THR A 538 1.04 -56.79 16.70
CA THR A 538 -0.05 -56.83 17.69
C THR A 538 -0.67 -55.45 17.87
N ALA A 539 -1.99 -55.47 18.15
CA ALA A 539 -2.90 -54.33 18.20
C ALA A 539 -2.91 -53.58 19.55
N ALA A 540 -3.54 -52.40 19.52
CA ALA A 540 -4.20 -51.62 20.59
C ALA A 540 -3.66 -50.17 20.64
N ALA A 541 -4.40 -49.19 20.14
CA ALA A 541 -5.51 -48.47 20.78
C ALA A 541 -5.04 -47.25 21.61
N GLY A 542 -5.37 -46.06 21.07
CA GLY A 542 -5.80 -44.88 21.82
C GLY A 542 -4.73 -44.07 22.56
N ALA A 543 -4.38 -42.91 21.99
CA ALA A 543 -4.16 -41.70 22.79
C ALA A 543 -4.27 -40.45 21.90
N SER A 544 -5.19 -39.58 22.32
CA SER A 544 -5.33 -38.18 21.96
C SER A 544 -4.10 -37.37 22.38
N ALA A 545 -3.57 -36.53 21.49
CA ALA A 545 -2.73 -35.38 21.82
C ALA A 545 -2.88 -34.38 20.65
N VAL A 546 -3.70 -33.34 20.83
CA VAL A 546 -3.29 -31.98 21.24
C VAL A 546 -2.56 -31.24 20.11
N PHE A 547 -3.29 -30.25 19.60
CA PHE A 547 -2.88 -29.21 18.67
C PHE A 547 -1.64 -28.46 19.17
N GLU A 548 -0.68 -28.24 18.29
CA GLU A 548 0.41 -27.29 18.51
C GLU A 548 0.44 -26.28 17.36
N GLU A 549 0.29 -25.02 17.76
CA GLU A 549 0.32 -23.80 16.97
C GLU A 549 1.69 -23.62 16.29
N TRP A 550 1.67 -23.06 15.08
CA TRP A 550 2.86 -22.63 14.35
C TRP A 550 2.83 -21.10 14.26
N GLU A 551 3.73 -20.45 15.01
CA GLU A 551 4.21 -19.08 14.78
C GLU A 551 5.42 -19.06 13.83
#